data_AF-A0A3D0H8U1-F1
#
_entry.id   AF-A0A3D0H8U1-F1
#
_cell.length_a   1.000
_cell.length_b   1.000
_cell.length_c   1.000
_cell.angle_alpha   90.00
_cell.angle_beta   90.00
_cell.angle_gamma   90.00
#
_symmetry.space_group_name_H-M   'P 1'
#
loop_
_entity.id
_entity.type
_entity.pdbx_description
1 polymer ?
#
loop_
_entity_poly.entity_id
_entity_poly.type
_entity_poly.pdbx_seq_one_letter_code
_entity_poly.pdbx_strand_id
1 'polypeptide(L)'
;MAKFWYIVHTYSGFEHKVKAALQERIRLTANEDLIDQILVPTEKVVELVKGKRKTSSRKFYPGYIVVHMELNDETWHLVRHTPKVTG
;
A
#
# COMPACT_ATOMS: atom_id res chain seq x y z
N MET A 1 6.70 20.52 -8.52
CA MET A 1 6.42 19.46 -9.52
C MET A 1 5.03 18.89 -9.28
N ALA A 2 4.46 18.20 -10.28
CA ALA A 2 3.11 17.64 -10.20
C ALA A 2 3.15 16.21 -9.63
N LYS A 3 2.35 15.97 -8.59
CA LYS A 3 2.16 14.65 -7.99
C LYS A 3 0.93 14.00 -8.63
N PHE A 4 1.03 12.70 -8.90
CA PHE A 4 -0.06 11.93 -9.50
C PHE A 4 -0.38 10.71 -8.64
N TRP A 5 -1.59 10.19 -8.83
CA TRP A 5 -2.03 8.96 -8.21
C TRP A 5 -1.65 7.78 -9.09
N TYR A 6 -0.85 6.88 -8.54
CA TYR A 6 -0.43 5.64 -9.18
C TYR A 6 -1.06 4.45 -8.48
N ILE A 7 -1.42 3.45 -9.27
CA ILE A 7 -1.92 2.17 -8.77
C ILE A 7 -0.77 1.18 -8.81
N VAL A 8 -0.52 0.52 -7.69
CA VAL A 8 0.51 -0.50 -7.57
C VAL A 8 -0.15 -1.82 -7.21
N HIS A 9 0.24 -2.86 -7.94
CA HIS A 9 -0.21 -4.22 -7.71
C HIS A 9 0.74 -4.91 -6.72
N THR A 10 0.12 -5.61 -5.77
CA THR A 10 0.76 -6.24 -4.62
C THR A 10 0.11 -7.60 -4.37
N TYR A 11 0.80 -8.45 -3.62
CA TYR A 11 0.20 -9.72 -3.22
C TYR A 11 -1.00 -9.52 -2.28
N SER A 12 -2.14 -10.13 -2.64
CA SER A 12 -3.32 -10.16 -1.77
C SER A 12 -2.96 -10.71 -0.40
N GLY A 13 -3.32 -9.95 0.65
CA GLY A 13 -3.09 -10.31 2.05
C GLY A 13 -1.90 -9.57 2.65
N PHE A 14 -1.08 -8.94 1.81
CA PHE A 14 0.09 -8.19 2.23
C PHE A 14 -0.03 -6.68 2.01
N GLU A 15 -1.17 -6.15 1.56
CA GLU A 15 -1.33 -4.72 1.25
C GLU A 15 -0.93 -3.83 2.45
N HIS A 16 -1.40 -4.16 3.65
CA HIS A 16 -1.02 -3.44 4.88
C HIS A 16 0.48 -3.55 5.20
N LYS A 17 1.09 -4.72 4.94
CA LYS A 17 2.52 -4.94 5.17
C LYS A 17 3.37 -4.19 4.14
N VAL A 18 2.92 -4.13 2.88
CA VAL A 18 3.55 -3.35 1.81
C VAL A 18 3.45 -1.87 2.12
N LYS A 19 2.29 -1.37 2.56
CA LYS A 19 2.15 0.03 3.02
C LYS A 19 3.14 0.36 4.13
N ALA A 20 3.24 -0.48 5.16
CA ALA A 20 4.20 -0.25 6.26
C ALA A 20 5.66 -0.30 5.77
N ALA A 21 5.99 -1.25 4.89
CA ALA A 21 7.34 -1.36 4.31
C ALA A 21 7.70 -0.17 3.41
N LEU A 22 6.73 0.35 2.63
CA LEU A 22 6.90 1.58 1.85
C LEU A 22 7.12 2.77 2.77
N GLN A 23 6.29 2.96 3.79
CA GLN A 23 6.44 4.07 4.75
C GLN A 23 7.81 4.04 5.43
N GLU A 24 8.29 2.86 5.84
CA GLU A 24 9.61 2.73 6.45
C GLU A 24 10.74 3.09 5.45
N ARG A 25 10.64 2.64 4.20
CA ARG A 25 11.63 2.98 3.17
C ARG A 25 11.65 4.46 2.83
N ILE A 26 10.48 5.09 2.73
CA ILE A 26 10.37 6.52 2.46
C ILE A 26 11.12 7.32 3.54
N ARG A 27 10.94 6.93 4.81
CA ARG A 27 11.68 7.51 5.95
C ARG A 27 13.18 7.27 5.86
N LEU A 28 13.62 6.06 5.48
CA LEU A 28 15.03 5.72 5.36
C LEU A 28 15.74 6.46 4.22
N THR A 29 15.05 6.69 3.11
CA THR A 29 15.62 7.34 1.92
C THR A 29 15.46 8.86 1.97
N ALA A 30 14.80 9.42 2.99
CA ALA A 30 14.43 10.84 3.07
C ALA A 30 13.62 11.33 1.85
N ASN A 31 12.91 10.41 1.17
CA ASN A 31 12.06 10.70 0.01
C ASN A 31 10.63 11.09 0.43
N GLU A 32 10.46 11.58 1.67
CA GLU A 32 9.17 12.01 2.20
C GLU A 32 8.55 13.13 1.38
N ASP A 33 9.37 14.00 0.75
CA ASP A 33 8.88 15.06 -0.12
C ASP A 33 8.24 14.54 -1.43
N LEU A 34 8.64 13.34 -1.87
CA LEU A 34 8.22 12.76 -3.15
C LEU A 34 6.94 11.93 -3.04
N ILE A 35 6.64 11.36 -1.88
CA ILE A 35 5.46 10.50 -1.66
C ILE A 35 4.60 11.09 -0.55
N ASP A 36 3.42 11.60 -0.91
CA ASP A 36 2.50 12.21 0.07
C ASP A 36 1.67 11.17 0.82
N GLN A 37 1.02 10.27 0.08
CA GLN A 37 -0.02 9.40 0.65
C GLN A 37 -0.04 8.01 0.03
N ILE A 38 -0.28 7.02 0.88
CA ILE A 38 -0.47 5.61 0.47
C ILE A 38 -1.82 5.15 1.02
N LEU A 39 -2.75 4.86 0.10
CA LEU A 39 -4.08 4.35 0.37
C LEU A 39 -4.14 2.86 0.02
N VAL A 40 -4.80 2.10 0.89
CA VAL A 40 -5.07 0.68 0.68
C VAL A 40 -6.60 0.53 0.59
N PRO A 41 -7.17 0.18 -0.58
CA PRO A 41 -8.60 -0.06 -0.76
C PRO A 41 -9.02 -1.42 -0.17
N THR A 42 -8.85 -1.58 1.14
CA THR A 42 -9.30 -2.77 1.89
C THR A 42 -10.32 -2.37 2.94
N GLU A 43 -11.46 -3.08 2.95
CA GLU A 43 -12.48 -2.90 3.98
C GLU A 43 -12.32 -3.99 5.04
N LYS A 44 -12.05 -3.57 6.28
CA LYS A 44 -11.97 -4.48 7.43
C LYS A 44 -13.37 -4.72 7.95
N VAL A 45 -14.02 -5.78 7.49
CA VAL A 45 -15.31 -6.21 8.05
C VAL A 45 -15.04 -7.00 9.33
N VAL A 46 -15.58 -6.53 10.45
CA VAL A 46 -15.53 -7.26 11.72
C VAL A 46 -16.86 -7.98 11.86
N GLU A 47 -16.90 -9.26 11.48
CA GLU A 47 -18.12 -10.06 11.63
C GLU A 47 -18.14 -10.72 13.01
N LEU A 48 -19.30 -10.63 13.67
CA LEU A 48 -19.54 -11.23 14.97
C LEU A 48 -20.28 -12.55 14.74
N VAL A 49 -19.54 -13.67 14.69
CA VAL A 49 -20.11 -15.00 14.42
C VAL A 49 -20.07 -15.83 15.70
N LYS A 50 -21.24 -16.22 16.22
CA LYS A 50 -21.41 -17.06 17.43
C LYS A 50 -20.67 -16.52 18.67
N GLY A 51 -20.78 -15.21 18.94
CA GLY A 51 -20.20 -14.58 20.13
C GLY A 51 -18.66 -14.44 20.11
N LYS A 52 -17.97 -14.91 19.07
CA LYS A 52 -16.54 -14.68 18.86
C LYS A 52 -16.35 -13.67 17.72
N ARG A 53 -15.57 -12.62 17.98
CA ARG A 53 -15.19 -11.63 16.96
C ARG A 53 -14.32 -12.34 15.92
N LYS A 54 -14.83 -12.50 14.70
CA LYS A 54 -14.06 -13.05 13.57
C LYS A 54 -13.85 -11.93 12.57
N THR A 55 -12.63 -11.41 12.52
CA THR A 55 -12.26 -10.40 11.53
C THR A 55 -12.26 -11.05 10.15
N SER A 56 -13.29 -10.79 9.34
CA SER A 56 -13.46 -11.36 8.01
C SER A 56 -13.21 -10.24 7.00
N SER A 57 -12.03 -10.17 6.41
CA SER A 57 -11.72 -9.12 5.43
C SER A 57 -12.40 -9.44 4.09
N ARG A 58 -13.51 -8.77 3.78
CA ARG A 58 -14.09 -8.81 2.44
C ARG A 58 -13.37 -7.76 1.59
N LYS A 59 -12.56 -8.22 0.64
CA LYS A 59 -11.72 -7.35 -0.19
C LYS A 59 -12.45 -7.03 -1.49
N PHE A 60 -12.73 -5.76 -1.74
CA PHE A 60 -13.30 -5.31 -3.02
C PHE A 60 -12.29 -5.43 -4.17
N TYR A 61 -11.00 -5.13 -3.90
CA TYR A 61 -9.90 -5.28 -4.86
C TYR A 61 -8.64 -5.83 -4.16
N PRO A 62 -8.57 -7.14 -3.92
CA PRO A 62 -7.41 -7.76 -3.28
C PRO A 62 -6.14 -7.53 -4.11
N GLY A 63 -5.10 -7.00 -3.49
CA GLY A 63 -3.79 -6.82 -4.09
C GLY A 63 -3.53 -5.45 -4.69
N TYR A 64 -4.39 -4.45 -4.51
CA TYR A 64 -4.13 -3.10 -5.03
C TYR A 64 -3.82 -2.13 -3.90
N ILE A 65 -2.88 -1.22 -4.15
CA ILE A 65 -2.65 -0.02 -3.34
C ILE A 65 -2.59 1.19 -4.26
N VAL A 66 -2.98 2.35 -3.74
CA VAL A 66 -2.92 3.62 -4.47
C VAL A 66 -1.91 4.51 -3.77
N VAL A 67 -0.98 5.07 -4.54
CA VAL A 67 0.13 5.88 -4.02
C VAL A 67 0.10 7.24 -4.71
N HIS A 68 0.02 8.31 -3.92
CA HIS A 68 0.17 9.68 -4.38
C HIS A 68 1.64 10.06 -4.29
N MET A 69 2.30 10.18 -5.44
CA MET A 69 3.71 10.50 -5.52
C MET A 69 4.09 11.24 -6.79
N GLU A 70 5.27 11.84 -6.75
CA GLU A 70 5.96 12.33 -7.93
C GLU A 70 6.74 11.19 -8.60
N LEU A 71 6.49 10.95 -9.89
CA LEU A 71 7.11 9.85 -10.62
C LEU A 71 8.52 10.23 -11.08
N ASN A 72 9.49 9.81 -10.27
CA ASN A 72 10.92 9.91 -10.57
C ASN A 72 11.55 8.50 -10.54
N ASP A 73 12.70 8.32 -11.20
CA ASP A 73 13.40 7.02 -11.23
C ASP A 73 13.62 6.44 -9.82
N GLU A 74 14.00 7.26 -8.84
CA GLU A 74 14.18 6.80 -7.45
C GLU A 74 12.88 6.28 -6.82
N THR A 75 11.77 7.01 -6.96
CA THR A 75 10.47 6.58 -6.43
C THR A 75 9.97 5.30 -7.09
N TRP A 76 10.18 5.20 -8.42
CA TRP A 76 9.84 4.03 -9.20
C TRP A 76 10.66 2.80 -8.75
N HIS A 77 11.97 2.98 -8.58
CA HIS A 77 12.85 1.94 -8.05
C HIS A 77 12.47 1.54 -6.62
N LEU A 78 12.14 2.50 -5.75
CA LEU A 78 11.74 2.25 -4.36
C LEU A 78 10.47 1.40 -4.27
N VAL A 79 9.45 1.74 -5.06
CA VAL A 79 8.19 0.98 -5.14
C VAL A 79 8.45 -0.42 -5.67
N ARG A 80 9.19 -0.55 -6.77
CA ARG A 80 9.46 -1.85 -7.41
C ARG A 80 10.36 -2.77 -6.57
N HIS A 81 11.32 -2.22 -5.83
CA HIS A 81 12.15 -3.01 -4.91
C HIS A 81 11.42 -3.39 -3.62
N THR A 82 10.22 -2.87 -3.36
CA THR A 82 9.51 -3.17 -2.13
C THR A 82 9.04 -4.62 -2.16
N PRO A 83 9.36 -5.44 -1.14
CA PRO A 83 8.99 -6.84 -1.13
C PRO A 83 7.46 -6.97 -1.22
N LYS A 84 7.01 -7.90 -2.06
CA LYS A 84 5.59 -8.22 -2.29
C LYS A 84 4.82 -7.22 -3.15
N VAL A 85 5.51 -6.29 -3.80
CA VAL A 85 5.03 -5.58 -4.98
C VAL A 85 5.26 -6.49 -6.20
N THR A 86 4.22 -6.66 -7.01
CA THR A 86 4.26 -7.49 -8.23
C THR A 86 4.44 -6.65 -9.48
N GLY A 87 3.95 -5.41 -9.49
CA GLY A 87 4.05 -4.50 -10.64
C GLY A 87 3.37 -3.17 -10.39
#